data_AF-A0A955D4V3-F1
#
_entry.id   AF-A0A955D4V3-F1
#
_cell.length_a   1.000
_cell.length_b   1.000
_cell.length_c   1.000
_cell.angle_alpha   90.00
_cell.angle_beta   90.00
_cell.angle_gamma   90.00
#
_symmetry.space_group_name_H-M   'P 1'
#
loop_
_entity.id
_entity.type
_entity.pdbx_description
1 polymer ?
#
loop_
_entity_poly.entity_id
_entity_poly.type
_entity_poly.pdbx_seq_one_letter_code
_entity_poly.pdbx_strand_id
1 'polypeptide(L)'
;MGVPRLLVAVAVAIAALSVTGRAWSDGRSATDPVKVFILAGQSNMEGYGHVRTLPHLADVPGGEALLQRLTAPDGSWAVRDDVFIYARDGAAVGPLTVGFGAKAPFIGPELAFGTVMGDVYDAPVLLIKTAWGGKDLHFDFRPPSAGPLPCPIDPEALERRGGVQAVGQNYRRMTAEVKDCLSKMGELFPALAGRGYEIEGLVWFQGWNEMFPAKGCAFEQVVADYPALYAALIHDLEKDLGVPSLPSVVGELG
;
A
#
# COMPACT_ATOMS: atom_id res chain seq x y z
N MET A 1 -17.78 37.25 -35.82
CA MET A 1 -17.69 35.77 -35.78
C MET A 1 -16.98 35.37 -34.50
N GLY A 2 -17.74 35.11 -33.43
CA GLY A 2 -17.21 34.66 -32.15
C GLY A 2 -17.67 33.23 -31.91
N VAL A 3 -16.72 32.31 -31.75
CA VAL A 3 -17.00 30.91 -31.39
C VAL A 3 -17.15 30.83 -29.88
N PRO A 4 -18.28 30.38 -29.31
CA PRO A 4 -18.39 30.21 -27.87
C PRO A 4 -17.62 28.94 -27.46
N ARG A 5 -16.71 29.10 -26.50
CA ARG A 5 -16.02 28.00 -25.82
C ARG A 5 -17.03 27.27 -24.93
N LEU A 6 -17.33 26.02 -25.27
CA LEU A 6 -18.11 25.12 -24.44
C LEU A 6 -17.25 24.66 -23.26
N LEU A 7 -17.55 25.17 -22.06
CA LEU A 7 -17.01 24.64 -20.81
C LEU A 7 -17.66 23.27 -20.56
N VAL A 8 -16.91 22.19 -20.83
CA VAL A 8 -17.29 20.85 -20.40
C VAL A 8 -16.95 20.73 -18.92
N ALA A 9 -17.95 20.91 -18.07
CA ALA A 9 -17.84 20.56 -16.66
C ALA A 9 -17.85 19.02 -16.55
N VAL A 10 -16.68 18.44 -16.27
CA VAL A 10 -16.57 17.02 -15.90
C VAL A 10 -17.09 16.89 -14.47
N ALA A 11 -18.36 16.49 -14.33
CA ALA A 11 -18.91 16.10 -13.05
C ALA A 11 -18.32 14.73 -12.67
N VAL A 12 -17.42 14.71 -11.68
CA VAL A 12 -16.99 13.47 -11.02
C VAL A 12 -18.17 13.01 -10.15
N ALA A 13 -18.92 12.03 -10.63
CA ALA A 13 -19.93 11.37 -9.83
C ALA A 13 -19.25 10.49 -8.78
N ILE A 14 -19.14 11.00 -7.56
CA ILE A 14 -18.88 10.16 -6.38
C ILE A 14 -20.16 9.35 -6.16
N ALA A 15 -20.16 8.08 -6.56
CA ALA A 15 -21.20 7.15 -6.17
C ALA A 15 -21.04 6.90 -4.67
N ALA A 16 -21.76 7.70 -3.86
CA ALA A 16 -21.97 7.40 -2.46
C ALA A 16 -22.85 6.15 -2.37
N LEU A 17 -22.21 4.97 -2.36
CA LEU A 17 -22.84 3.76 -1.86
C LEU A 17 -23.09 3.99 -0.37
N SER A 18 -24.34 4.29 -0.03
CA SER A 18 -24.83 4.26 1.33
C SER A 18 -24.74 2.82 1.84
N VAL A 19 -23.59 2.47 2.41
CA VAL A 19 -23.46 1.30 3.27
C VAL A 19 -24.25 1.63 4.52
N THR A 20 -25.55 1.36 4.49
CA THR A 20 -26.33 1.22 5.71
C THR A 20 -25.61 0.15 6.53
N GLY A 21 -25.11 0.53 7.70
CA GLY A 21 -24.25 -0.30 8.52
C GLY A 21 -24.86 -1.68 8.70
N ARG A 22 -24.35 -2.66 7.97
CA ARG A 22 -24.53 -4.06 8.34
C ARG A 22 -23.80 -4.21 9.66
N ALA A 23 -24.58 -4.43 10.72
CA ALA A 23 -24.02 -4.98 11.93
C ALA A 23 -23.22 -6.22 11.54
N TRP A 24 -22.02 -6.34 12.11
CA TRP A 24 -21.10 -7.46 11.89
C TRP A 24 -21.86 -8.76 12.13
N SER A 25 -22.29 -9.45 11.07
CA SER A 25 -23.33 -10.49 11.18
C SER A 25 -22.81 -11.83 11.67
N ASP A 26 -21.49 -11.99 11.82
CA ASP A 26 -20.86 -13.32 11.85
C ASP A 26 -20.12 -13.61 13.16
N GLY A 27 -20.54 -13.03 14.30
CA GLY A 27 -20.00 -13.37 15.63
C GLY A 27 -18.59 -12.82 15.93
N ARG A 28 -18.09 -11.93 15.09
CA ARG A 28 -16.80 -11.25 15.23
C ARG A 28 -16.83 -10.16 16.30
N SER A 29 -15.72 -10.01 17.03
CA SER A 29 -15.65 -9.14 18.20
C SER A 29 -15.89 -7.66 17.87
N ALA A 30 -16.90 -7.09 18.53
CA ALA A 30 -17.23 -5.68 18.43
C ALA A 30 -16.19 -4.76 19.10
N THR A 31 -15.30 -5.32 19.93
CA THR A 31 -14.39 -4.54 20.79
C THR A 31 -12.92 -4.75 20.50
N ASP A 32 -12.56 -5.78 19.72
CA ASP A 32 -11.15 -6.06 19.44
C ASP A 32 -10.51 -4.92 18.64
N PRO A 33 -9.21 -4.65 18.90
CA PRO A 33 -8.45 -3.66 18.16
C PRO A 33 -8.34 -4.08 16.69
N VAL A 34 -8.34 -3.08 15.80
CA VAL A 34 -8.14 -3.26 14.37
C VAL A 34 -6.73 -3.77 14.10
N LYS A 35 -6.60 -4.82 13.30
CA LYS A 35 -5.33 -5.38 12.84
C LYS A 35 -4.82 -4.61 11.63
N VAL A 36 -3.70 -3.90 11.78
CA VAL A 36 -3.18 -2.97 10.78
C VAL A 36 -1.96 -3.58 10.08
N PHE A 37 -2.00 -3.62 8.75
CA PHE A 37 -0.84 -3.99 7.93
C PHE A 37 -0.43 -2.83 7.03
N ILE A 38 0.87 -2.56 6.99
CA ILE A 38 1.45 -1.53 6.11
C ILE A 38 1.92 -2.23 4.84
N LEU A 39 1.43 -1.78 3.69
CA LEU A 39 1.80 -2.29 2.38
C LEU A 39 2.65 -1.24 1.69
N ALA A 40 3.96 -1.48 1.57
CA ALA A 40 4.90 -0.48 1.07
C ALA A 40 5.87 -1.03 0.02
N GLY A 41 6.39 -0.13 -0.82
CA GLY A 41 7.34 -0.47 -1.85
C GLY A 41 7.09 0.30 -3.15
N GLN A 42 7.35 -0.36 -4.28
CA GLN A 42 7.26 0.28 -5.60
C GLN A 42 6.05 -0.22 -6.42
N SER A 43 6.12 -0.11 -7.75
CA SER A 43 5.04 -0.43 -8.69
C SER A 43 4.37 -1.79 -8.47
N ASN A 44 5.10 -2.84 -8.09
CA ASN A 44 4.51 -4.16 -7.83
C ASN A 44 3.61 -4.15 -6.58
N MET A 45 4.00 -3.41 -5.52
CA MET A 45 3.12 -3.16 -4.38
C MET A 45 1.96 -2.22 -4.76
N GLU A 46 2.25 -1.16 -5.51
CA GLU A 46 1.24 -0.18 -5.94
C GLU A 46 0.11 -0.87 -6.73
N GLY A 47 0.47 -1.83 -7.59
CA GLY A 47 -0.44 -2.77 -8.22
C GLY A 47 -0.81 -2.39 -9.65
N TYR A 48 -0.21 -3.08 -10.62
CA TYR A 48 -0.51 -2.92 -12.05
C TYR A 48 -1.15 -4.17 -12.67
N GLY A 49 -1.55 -5.14 -11.85
CA GLY A 49 -2.36 -6.28 -12.30
C GLY A 49 -3.73 -5.77 -12.71
N HIS A 50 -4.16 -6.00 -13.95
CA HIS A 50 -5.45 -5.49 -14.40
C HIS A 50 -6.57 -6.43 -13.92
N VAL A 51 -7.69 -5.91 -13.41
CA VAL A 51 -8.82 -6.73 -12.88
C VAL A 51 -9.27 -7.83 -13.85
N ARG A 52 -9.32 -7.53 -15.16
CA ARG A 52 -9.56 -8.49 -16.25
C ARG A 52 -8.70 -9.76 -16.24
N THR A 53 -7.56 -9.79 -15.54
CA THR A 53 -6.70 -10.97 -15.45
C THR A 53 -7.08 -11.90 -14.31
N LEU A 54 -7.91 -11.46 -13.35
CA LEU A 54 -8.34 -12.28 -12.21
C LEU A 54 -9.00 -13.61 -12.62
N PRO A 55 -9.82 -13.70 -13.69
CA PRO A 55 -10.36 -14.99 -14.12
C PRO A 55 -9.29 -16.04 -14.46
N HIS A 56 -8.09 -15.61 -14.90
CA HIS A 56 -6.96 -16.51 -15.19
C HIS A 56 -6.33 -17.13 -13.95
N LEU A 57 -6.75 -16.74 -12.74
CA LEU A 57 -6.40 -17.49 -11.53
C LEU A 57 -6.89 -18.95 -11.60
N ALA A 58 -7.96 -19.23 -12.35
CA ALA A 58 -8.40 -20.61 -12.58
C ALA A 58 -7.36 -21.46 -13.37
N ASP A 59 -6.46 -20.80 -14.12
CA ASP A 59 -5.48 -21.48 -14.97
C ASP A 59 -4.18 -21.84 -14.20
N VAL A 60 -4.04 -21.44 -12.94
CA VAL A 60 -2.83 -21.68 -12.13
C VAL A 60 -3.10 -22.60 -10.93
N PRO A 61 -2.14 -23.48 -10.56
CA PRO A 61 -2.31 -24.36 -9.41
C PRO A 61 -2.65 -23.60 -8.12
N GLY A 62 -3.77 -23.98 -7.49
CA GLY A 62 -4.26 -23.36 -6.25
C GLY A 62 -5.00 -22.03 -6.44
N GLY A 63 -5.06 -21.47 -7.65
CA GLY A 63 -5.70 -20.18 -7.91
C GLY A 63 -7.23 -20.24 -7.93
N GLU A 64 -7.84 -21.40 -8.19
CA GLU A 64 -9.31 -21.58 -8.14
C GLU A 64 -9.91 -21.22 -6.78
N ALA A 65 -9.27 -21.66 -5.69
CA ALA A 65 -9.73 -21.37 -4.34
C ALA A 65 -9.64 -19.88 -4.02
N LEU A 66 -8.59 -19.20 -4.51
CA LEU A 66 -8.46 -17.76 -4.37
C LEU A 66 -9.51 -17.03 -5.22
N LEU A 67 -9.70 -17.43 -6.48
CA LEU A 67 -10.72 -16.85 -7.36
C LEU A 67 -12.11 -16.96 -6.73
N GLN A 68 -12.44 -18.12 -6.15
CA GLN A 68 -13.71 -18.32 -5.45
C GLN A 68 -13.91 -17.32 -4.30
N ARG A 69 -12.87 -17.04 -3.50
CA ARG A 69 -12.94 -16.02 -2.43
C ARG A 69 -13.08 -14.60 -2.96
N LEU A 70 -12.61 -14.34 -4.18
CA LEU A 70 -12.67 -13.04 -4.83
C LEU A 70 -13.98 -12.82 -5.60
N THR A 71 -14.85 -13.83 -5.72
CA THR A 71 -16.10 -13.75 -6.48
C THR A 71 -17.31 -13.87 -5.55
N ALA A 72 -18.26 -12.94 -5.67
CA ALA A 72 -19.52 -12.96 -4.96
C ALA A 72 -20.50 -13.98 -5.59
N PRO A 73 -21.56 -14.42 -4.87
CA PRO A 73 -22.52 -15.40 -5.39
C PRO A 73 -23.23 -15.01 -6.69
N ASP A 74 -23.35 -13.71 -6.98
CA ASP A 74 -23.96 -13.17 -8.19
C ASP A 74 -22.97 -13.05 -9.38
N GLY A 75 -21.72 -13.49 -9.18
CA GLY A 75 -20.65 -13.41 -10.18
C GLY A 75 -19.90 -12.09 -10.22
N SER A 76 -20.27 -11.10 -9.39
CA SER A 76 -19.50 -9.87 -9.24
C SER A 76 -18.22 -10.08 -8.40
N TRP A 77 -17.33 -9.09 -8.36
CA TRP A 77 -16.17 -9.15 -7.47
C TRP A 77 -16.61 -8.97 -6.02
N ALA A 78 -16.08 -9.81 -5.14
CA ALA A 78 -16.37 -9.76 -3.71
C ALA A 78 -15.98 -8.40 -3.11
N VAL A 79 -16.79 -7.94 -2.16
CA VAL A 79 -16.51 -6.77 -1.32
C VAL A 79 -16.49 -7.26 0.12
N ARG A 80 -15.37 -7.05 0.81
CA ARG A 80 -15.19 -7.41 2.23
C ARG A 80 -15.73 -6.30 3.11
N ASP A 81 -16.52 -6.61 4.12
CA ASP A 81 -17.04 -5.65 5.10
C ASP A 81 -16.25 -5.63 6.42
N ASP A 82 -15.21 -6.44 6.50
CA ASP A 82 -14.32 -6.63 7.64
C ASP A 82 -12.84 -6.31 7.35
N VAL A 83 -12.51 -6.13 6.07
CA VAL A 83 -11.18 -5.70 5.61
C VAL A 83 -11.33 -4.35 4.94
N PHE A 84 -10.56 -3.38 5.40
CA PHE A 84 -10.56 -2.01 4.92
C PHE A 84 -9.21 -1.65 4.33
N ILE A 85 -9.19 -0.69 3.43
CA ILE A 85 -7.96 -0.22 2.81
C ILE A 85 -7.93 1.30 2.70
N TYR A 86 -6.77 1.86 3.00
CA TYR A 86 -6.35 3.21 2.68
C TYR A 86 -5.27 3.14 1.59
N ALA A 87 -5.48 3.78 0.46
CA ALA A 87 -4.54 3.80 -0.65
C ALA A 87 -4.56 5.13 -1.41
N ARG A 88 -3.53 5.33 -2.24
CA ARG A 88 -3.38 6.50 -3.14
C ARG A 88 -3.57 7.81 -2.38
N ASP A 89 -2.85 7.96 -1.27
CA ASP A 89 -2.83 9.19 -0.46
C ASP A 89 -4.23 9.58 0.07
N GLY A 90 -5.05 8.59 0.36
CA GLY A 90 -6.43 8.78 0.83
C GLY A 90 -7.44 9.08 -0.27
N ALA A 91 -7.03 9.15 -1.54
CA ALA A 91 -7.97 9.26 -2.67
C ALA A 91 -8.76 7.96 -2.90
N ALA A 92 -8.35 6.86 -2.28
CA ALA A 92 -9.03 5.57 -2.35
C ALA A 92 -9.10 4.92 -0.98
N VAL A 93 -10.26 5.02 -0.35
CA VAL A 93 -10.53 4.46 0.97
C VAL A 93 -11.84 3.69 0.94
N GLY A 94 -11.89 2.54 1.62
CA GLY A 94 -13.15 1.80 1.76
C GLY A 94 -12.97 0.33 2.11
N PRO A 95 -14.07 -0.44 2.03
CA PRO A 95 -14.03 -1.90 2.11
C PRO A 95 -13.16 -2.50 1.00
N LEU A 96 -12.44 -3.58 1.30
CA LEU A 96 -11.55 -4.22 0.33
C LEU A 96 -12.36 -4.87 -0.79
N THR A 97 -12.01 -4.50 -2.02
CA THR A 97 -12.47 -5.11 -3.26
C THR A 97 -11.44 -4.82 -4.36
N VAL A 98 -11.76 -5.07 -5.63
CA VAL A 98 -10.91 -4.68 -6.76
C VAL A 98 -10.78 -3.16 -6.90
N GLY A 99 -9.74 -2.69 -7.59
CA GLY A 99 -9.60 -1.28 -7.98
C GLY A 99 -8.79 -0.40 -7.02
N PHE A 100 -8.17 -1.02 -6.01
CA PHE A 100 -7.23 -0.36 -5.12
C PHE A 100 -5.77 -0.37 -5.61
N GLY A 101 -5.48 -0.89 -6.81
CA GLY A 101 -4.16 -0.81 -7.44
C GLY A 101 -3.70 0.61 -7.80
N ALA A 102 -2.73 0.76 -8.70
CA ALA A 102 -2.20 2.05 -9.12
C ALA A 102 -3.29 2.99 -9.66
N LYS A 103 -4.33 2.44 -10.30
CA LYS A 103 -5.54 3.14 -10.74
C LYS A 103 -6.75 2.22 -10.61
N ALA A 104 -7.95 2.77 -10.77
CA ALA A 104 -9.23 2.07 -10.63
C ALA A 104 -9.35 0.70 -11.37
N PRO A 105 -8.80 0.46 -12.58
CA PRO A 105 -8.91 -0.85 -13.23
C PRO A 105 -7.83 -1.86 -12.78
N PHE A 106 -6.97 -1.49 -11.82
CA PHE A 106 -5.85 -2.31 -11.37
C PHE A 106 -6.01 -2.80 -9.94
N ILE A 107 -5.27 -3.86 -9.65
CA ILE A 107 -5.08 -4.49 -8.35
C ILE A 107 -3.58 -4.66 -8.11
N GLY A 108 -3.21 -4.69 -6.84
CA GLY A 108 -1.92 -5.16 -6.38
C GLY A 108 -2.07 -6.35 -5.44
N PRO A 109 -1.01 -6.67 -4.67
CA PRO A 109 -1.05 -7.74 -3.69
C PRO A 109 -2.08 -7.48 -2.57
N GLU A 110 -2.56 -6.23 -2.40
CA GLU A 110 -3.54 -5.89 -1.35
C GLU A 110 -4.80 -6.76 -1.42
N LEU A 111 -5.25 -7.13 -2.62
CA LEU A 111 -6.50 -7.85 -2.80
C LEU A 111 -6.41 -9.26 -2.22
N ALA A 112 -5.41 -10.03 -2.65
CA ALA A 112 -5.22 -11.40 -2.17
C ALA A 112 -4.75 -11.42 -0.71
N PHE A 113 -3.80 -10.56 -0.36
CA PHE A 113 -3.28 -10.46 1.01
C PHE A 113 -4.40 -10.12 2.01
N GLY A 114 -5.17 -9.07 1.74
CA GLY A 114 -6.27 -8.65 2.61
C GLY A 114 -7.38 -9.68 2.71
N THR A 115 -7.72 -10.34 1.60
CA THR A 115 -8.71 -11.44 1.61
C THR A 115 -8.27 -12.56 2.56
N VAL A 116 -7.00 -12.99 2.49
CA VAL A 116 -6.48 -14.04 3.38
C VAL A 116 -6.40 -13.55 4.83
N MET A 117 -5.94 -12.32 5.09
CA MET A 117 -5.87 -11.79 6.46
C MET A 117 -7.25 -11.66 7.10
N GLY A 118 -8.28 -11.26 6.33
CA GLY A 118 -9.66 -11.24 6.82
C GLY A 118 -10.27 -12.62 7.11
N ASP A 119 -9.68 -13.70 6.58
CA ASP A 119 -10.07 -15.06 6.94
C ASP A 119 -9.31 -15.56 8.18
N VAL A 120 -8.11 -15.00 8.45
CA VAL A 120 -7.26 -15.37 9.59
C VAL A 120 -7.69 -14.68 10.88
N TYR A 121 -8.10 -13.42 10.81
CA TYR A 121 -8.47 -12.62 11.98
C TYR A 121 -9.99 -12.51 12.13
N ASP A 122 -10.47 -12.71 13.36
CA ASP A 122 -11.85 -12.37 13.73
C ASP A 122 -12.04 -10.86 13.91
N ALA A 123 -10.97 -10.14 14.21
CA ALA A 123 -10.94 -8.69 14.32
C ALA A 123 -10.86 -8.00 12.94
N PRO A 124 -11.35 -6.75 12.80
CA PRO A 124 -11.23 -6.00 11.56
C PRO A 124 -9.78 -5.86 11.12
N VAL A 125 -9.55 -5.92 9.81
CA VAL A 125 -8.24 -5.69 9.20
C VAL A 125 -8.23 -4.34 8.47
N LEU A 126 -7.17 -3.55 8.66
CA LEU A 126 -6.92 -2.32 7.92
C LEU A 126 -5.58 -2.44 7.17
N LEU A 127 -5.63 -2.29 5.85
CA LEU A 127 -4.46 -2.20 4.99
C LEU A 127 -4.15 -0.72 4.74
N ILE A 128 -2.92 -0.29 5.03
CA ILE A 128 -2.46 1.07 4.70
C ILE A 128 -1.40 0.94 3.61
N LYS A 129 -1.79 1.25 2.37
CA LYS A 129 -0.93 1.11 1.20
C LYS A 129 -0.21 2.41 0.86
N THR A 130 1.10 2.38 1.05
CA THR A 130 2.06 3.49 0.88
C THR A 130 3.12 3.08 -0.15
N ALA A 131 2.70 2.96 -1.41
CA ALA A 131 3.53 2.45 -2.49
C ALA A 131 3.47 3.36 -3.71
N TRP A 132 4.62 3.55 -4.35
CA TRP A 132 4.76 4.45 -5.48
C TRP A 132 5.75 3.90 -6.50
N GLY A 133 5.37 3.85 -7.77
CA GLY A 133 6.19 3.38 -8.88
C GLY A 133 7.53 4.13 -9.01
N GLY A 134 8.55 3.39 -9.43
CA GLY A 134 9.87 3.95 -9.73
C GLY A 134 10.66 4.41 -8.50
N LYS A 135 10.40 3.81 -7.34
CA LYS A 135 11.05 4.15 -6.07
C LYS A 135 12.04 3.11 -5.60
N ASP A 136 13.14 3.58 -5.02
CA ASP A 136 14.22 2.75 -4.47
C ASP A 136 14.40 2.94 -2.95
N LEU A 137 14.96 1.92 -2.30
CA LEU A 137 15.32 1.95 -0.88
C LEU A 137 16.56 2.81 -0.62
N HIS A 138 17.47 2.86 -1.59
CA HIS A 138 18.76 3.52 -1.44
C HIS A 138 18.65 5.05 -1.27
N PHE A 139 17.65 5.67 -1.89
CA PHE A 139 17.39 7.10 -1.94
C PHE A 139 15.97 7.45 -1.49
N ASP A 140 14.90 6.90 -2.09
CA ASP A 140 13.54 7.41 -1.84
C ASP A 140 13.00 6.96 -0.47
N PHE A 141 13.12 5.66 -0.17
CA PHE A 141 12.74 5.07 1.11
C PHE A 141 13.91 5.02 2.10
N ARG A 142 15.00 5.74 1.83
CA ARG A 142 16.18 5.75 2.70
C ARG A 142 15.76 6.16 4.13
N PRO A 143 15.96 5.29 5.13
CA PRO A 143 15.58 5.61 6.50
C PRO A 143 16.57 6.63 7.11
N PRO A 144 16.11 7.52 8.00
CA PRO A 144 16.96 8.52 8.64
C PRO A 144 18.25 7.97 9.28
N SER A 145 18.20 6.80 9.92
CA SER A 145 19.35 6.19 10.59
C SER A 145 20.41 5.63 9.65
N ALA A 146 20.10 5.46 8.36
CA ALA A 146 21.08 5.06 7.35
C ALA A 146 22.13 6.14 7.03
N GLY A 147 21.95 7.36 7.56
CA GLY A 147 22.91 8.45 7.40
C GLY A 147 22.99 8.97 5.95
N PRO A 148 24.09 9.67 5.59
CA PRO A 148 24.24 10.30 4.28
C PRO A 148 24.27 9.27 3.15
N LEU A 149 24.05 9.74 1.91
CA LEU A 149 24.15 8.89 0.72
C LEU A 149 25.55 8.24 0.64
N PRO A 150 25.64 6.92 0.38
CA PRO A 150 26.90 6.19 0.43
C PRO A 150 27.76 6.36 -0.83
N CYS A 151 27.21 6.97 -1.89
CA CYS A 151 27.88 7.23 -3.16
C CYS A 151 27.64 8.67 -3.63
N PRO A 152 28.61 9.28 -4.33
CA PRO A 152 28.45 10.58 -4.96
C PRO A 152 27.55 10.42 -6.19
N ILE A 153 26.24 10.47 -5.97
CA ILE A 153 25.27 10.61 -7.08
C ILE A 153 25.70 11.83 -7.90
N ASP A 154 25.76 11.64 -9.22
CA ASP A 154 26.01 12.69 -10.18
C ASP A 154 25.10 13.90 -9.89
N PRO A 155 25.63 15.14 -9.78
CA PRO A 155 24.84 16.29 -9.33
C PRO A 155 23.59 16.56 -10.17
N GLU A 156 23.65 16.34 -11.48
CA GLU A 156 22.48 16.51 -12.34
C GLU A 156 21.45 15.40 -12.12
N ALA A 157 21.91 14.15 -11.91
CA ALA A 157 21.03 13.03 -11.56
C ALA A 157 20.36 13.25 -10.19
N LEU A 158 21.10 13.80 -9.23
CA LEU A 158 20.57 14.18 -7.91
C LEU A 158 19.53 15.29 -8.03
N GLU A 159 19.80 16.34 -8.81
CA GLU A 159 18.86 17.45 -8.98
C GLU A 159 17.58 17.01 -9.70
N ARG A 160 17.67 16.12 -10.70
CA ARG A 160 16.48 15.53 -11.34
C ARG A 160 15.59 14.75 -10.38
N ARG A 161 16.15 14.29 -9.25
CA ARG A 161 15.41 13.62 -8.17
C ARG A 161 14.97 14.55 -7.06
N GLY A 162 15.18 15.86 -7.22
CA GLY A 162 14.80 16.86 -6.22
C GLY A 162 15.85 17.06 -5.13
N GLY A 163 17.14 16.81 -5.41
CA GLY A 163 18.25 17.19 -4.55
C GLY A 163 18.40 16.35 -3.28
N VAL A 164 19.31 16.78 -2.39
CA VAL A 164 19.58 16.11 -1.11
C VAL A 164 18.33 16.08 -0.21
N GLN A 165 17.48 17.09 -0.30
CA GLN A 165 16.24 17.19 0.47
C GLN A 165 15.21 16.09 0.10
N ALA A 166 15.29 15.51 -1.09
CA ALA A 166 14.42 14.42 -1.52
C ALA A 166 14.86 13.05 -0.99
N VAL A 167 16.08 12.92 -0.44
CA VAL A 167 16.54 11.68 0.18
C VAL A 167 15.63 11.32 1.35
N GLY A 168 15.10 10.10 1.35
CA GLY A 168 14.15 9.59 2.34
C GLY A 168 12.75 10.21 2.25
N GLN A 169 12.41 10.92 1.16
CA GLN A 169 11.11 11.58 1.03
C GLN A 169 9.96 10.56 1.10
N ASN A 170 10.08 9.42 0.45
CA ASN A 170 9.05 8.38 0.45
C ASN A 170 8.98 7.63 1.79
N TYR A 171 10.09 7.50 2.52
CA TYR A 171 10.07 7.06 3.92
C TYR A 171 9.21 8.00 4.78
N ARG A 172 9.52 9.30 4.75
CA ARG A 172 8.79 10.32 5.52
C ARG A 172 7.31 10.36 5.14
N ARG A 173 7.01 10.27 3.85
CA ARG A 173 5.64 10.21 3.33
C ARG A 173 4.88 8.98 3.83
N MET A 174 5.48 7.79 3.75
CA MET A 174 4.88 6.55 4.27
C MET A 174 4.53 6.68 5.75
N THR A 175 5.48 7.11 6.60
CA THR A 175 5.21 7.27 8.03
C THR A 175 4.14 8.30 8.33
N ALA A 176 4.09 9.41 7.57
CA ALA A 176 3.07 10.43 7.69
C ALA A 176 1.68 9.91 7.30
N GLU A 177 1.56 9.19 6.19
CA GLU A 177 0.29 8.62 5.73
C GLU A 177 -0.24 7.55 6.68
N VAL A 178 0.63 6.70 7.21
CA VAL A 178 0.25 5.72 8.25
C VAL A 178 -0.31 6.43 9.47
N LYS A 179 0.41 7.44 9.99
CA LYS A 179 -0.05 8.21 11.17
C LYS A 179 -1.35 8.97 10.89
N ASP A 180 -1.49 9.58 9.72
CA ASP A 180 -2.69 10.33 9.34
C ASP A 180 -3.91 9.40 9.24
N CYS A 181 -3.77 8.29 8.52
CA CYS A 181 -4.81 7.28 8.38
C CYS A 181 -5.28 6.76 9.75
N LEU A 182 -4.34 6.39 10.63
CA LEU A 182 -4.65 5.88 11.96
C LEU A 182 -5.31 6.93 12.84
N SER A 183 -4.86 8.19 12.77
CA SER A 183 -5.46 9.30 13.55
C SER A 183 -6.91 9.61 13.14
N LYS A 184 -7.26 9.36 11.88
CA LYS A 184 -8.59 9.59 11.29
C LYS A 184 -9.37 8.30 11.03
N MET A 185 -8.94 7.17 11.61
CA MET A 185 -9.46 5.84 11.25
C MET A 185 -10.99 5.76 11.36
N GLY A 186 -11.57 6.29 12.44
CA GLY A 186 -13.03 6.29 12.63
C GLY A 186 -13.80 7.22 11.69
N GLU A 187 -13.15 8.26 11.15
CA GLU A 187 -13.73 9.18 10.17
C GLU A 187 -13.70 8.57 8.76
N LEU A 188 -12.54 8.00 8.39
CA LEU A 188 -12.32 7.37 7.09
C LEU A 188 -13.09 6.06 6.95
N PHE A 189 -13.23 5.32 8.07
CA PHE A 189 -13.90 4.03 8.12
C PHE A 189 -14.91 4.04 9.27
N PRO A 190 -16.16 4.49 9.03
CA PRO A 190 -17.17 4.55 10.08
C PRO A 190 -17.42 3.23 10.82
N ALA A 191 -17.20 2.09 10.16
CA ALA A 191 -17.29 0.76 10.77
C ALA A 191 -16.21 0.47 11.83
N LEU A 192 -15.12 1.25 11.83
CA LEU A 192 -14.00 1.15 12.78
C LEU A 192 -14.05 2.25 13.86
N ALA A 193 -15.06 3.11 13.86
CA ALA A 193 -15.17 4.23 14.79
C ALA A 193 -15.15 3.77 16.25
N GLY A 194 -14.32 4.43 17.07
CA GLY A 194 -14.17 4.14 18.49
C GLY A 194 -13.28 2.94 18.83
N ARG A 195 -12.76 2.21 17.84
CA ARG A 195 -11.83 1.09 18.07
C ARG A 195 -10.38 1.56 18.20
N GLY A 196 -9.60 0.83 18.99
CA GLY A 196 -8.13 0.91 18.95
C GLY A 196 -7.55 0.14 17.76
N TYR A 197 -6.22 0.13 17.62
CA TYR A 197 -5.53 -0.60 16.57
C TYR A 197 -4.22 -1.22 17.07
N GLU A 198 -3.76 -2.25 16.37
CA GLU A 198 -2.48 -2.92 16.54
C GLU A 198 -1.81 -3.05 15.16
N ILE A 199 -0.58 -2.55 15.02
CA ILE A 199 0.19 -2.71 13.78
C ILE A 199 0.86 -4.08 13.81
N GLU A 200 0.42 -4.96 12.93
CA GLU A 200 0.78 -6.38 12.88
C GLU A 200 1.98 -6.66 11.98
N GLY A 201 2.24 -5.80 10.99
CA GLY A 201 3.41 -5.99 10.15
C GLY A 201 3.52 -5.11 8.92
N LEU A 202 4.68 -5.24 8.27
CA LEU A 202 5.02 -4.63 7.01
C LEU A 202 5.05 -5.69 5.90
N VAL A 203 4.31 -5.44 4.82
CA VAL A 203 4.44 -6.15 3.56
C VAL A 203 5.25 -5.25 2.63
N TRP A 204 6.48 -5.66 2.34
CA TRP A 204 7.43 -4.89 1.53
C TRP A 204 7.58 -5.53 0.16
N PHE A 205 7.31 -4.79 -0.91
CA PHE A 205 7.53 -5.30 -2.28
C PHE A 205 8.23 -4.27 -3.15
N GLN A 206 9.56 -4.38 -3.15
CA GLN A 206 10.49 -3.42 -3.72
C GLN A 206 11.82 -4.13 -4.03
N GLY A 207 12.61 -3.61 -4.97
CA GLY A 207 13.94 -4.17 -5.29
C GLY A 207 14.32 -4.03 -6.77
N TRP A 208 13.34 -3.81 -7.66
CA TRP A 208 13.61 -3.71 -9.10
C TRP A 208 14.39 -2.44 -9.45
N ASN A 209 14.12 -1.34 -8.76
CA ASN A 209 14.80 -0.08 -9.07
C ASN A 209 16.26 -0.03 -8.60
N GLU A 210 16.65 -0.89 -7.66
CA GLU A 210 18.05 -1.08 -7.23
C GLU A 210 18.91 -1.61 -8.37
N MET A 211 18.32 -2.31 -9.34
CA MET A 211 19.00 -2.76 -10.56
C MET A 211 19.42 -1.60 -11.48
N PHE A 212 18.88 -0.41 -11.26
CA PHE A 212 19.13 0.79 -12.04
C PHE A 212 19.60 1.92 -11.13
N PRO A 213 20.78 1.76 -10.48
CA PRO A 213 21.28 2.75 -9.54
C PRO A 213 21.46 4.10 -10.20
N ALA A 214 21.29 5.17 -9.42
CA ALA A 214 21.52 6.52 -9.90
C ALA A 214 22.96 6.67 -10.44
N LYS A 215 23.12 7.43 -11.53
CA LYS A 215 24.44 7.72 -12.11
C LYS A 215 25.40 8.20 -11.02
N GLY A 216 26.57 7.58 -10.91
CA GLY A 216 27.55 7.84 -9.85
C GLY A 216 27.56 6.79 -8.72
N CYS A 217 26.56 5.92 -8.66
CA CYS A 217 26.51 4.78 -7.74
C CYS A 217 26.74 3.47 -8.49
N ALA A 218 27.62 2.63 -7.94
CA ALA A 218 27.87 1.29 -8.47
C ALA A 218 26.72 0.35 -8.09
N PHE A 219 26.30 -0.50 -9.03
CA PHE A 219 25.24 -1.47 -8.80
C PHE A 219 25.60 -2.46 -7.68
N GLU A 220 26.85 -2.93 -7.68
CA GLU A 220 27.36 -3.88 -6.70
C GLU A 220 27.27 -3.32 -5.28
N GLN A 221 27.52 -2.01 -5.11
CA GLN A 221 27.40 -1.33 -3.83
C GLN A 221 25.93 -1.24 -3.39
N VAL A 222 25.03 -0.83 -4.29
CA VAL A 222 23.59 -0.70 -3.98
C VAL A 222 22.99 -2.05 -3.54
N VAL A 223 23.37 -3.14 -4.20
CA VAL A 223 22.94 -4.49 -3.83
C VAL A 223 23.54 -4.91 -2.47
N ALA A 224 24.82 -4.64 -2.24
CA ALA A 224 25.48 -4.95 -0.98
C ALA A 224 24.89 -4.18 0.22
N ASP A 225 24.43 -2.94 -0.01
CA ASP A 225 23.85 -2.09 1.03
C ASP A 225 22.40 -2.47 1.38
N TYR A 226 21.69 -3.16 0.48
CA TYR A 226 20.25 -3.41 0.63
C TYR A 226 19.86 -4.06 1.96
N PRO A 227 20.53 -5.13 2.45
CA PRO A 227 20.14 -5.76 3.71
C PRO A 227 20.30 -4.83 4.92
N ALA A 228 21.37 -4.04 4.95
CA ALA A 228 21.63 -3.10 6.04
C ALA A 228 20.64 -1.92 6.01
N LEU A 229 20.33 -1.41 4.82
CA LEU A 229 19.32 -0.35 4.64
C LEU A 229 17.92 -0.83 5.00
N TYR A 230 17.58 -2.08 4.65
CA TYR A 230 16.30 -2.67 5.00
C TYR A 230 16.17 -2.89 6.52
N ALA A 231 17.24 -3.35 7.18
CA ALA A 231 17.26 -3.44 8.64
C ALA A 231 17.08 -2.07 9.32
N ALA A 232 17.76 -1.04 8.81
CA ALA A 232 17.59 0.34 9.28
C ALA A 232 16.16 0.86 9.04
N LEU A 233 15.53 0.48 7.91
CA LEU A 233 14.16 0.83 7.59
C LEU A 233 13.20 0.26 8.63
N ILE A 234 13.32 -1.02 8.97
CA ILE A 234 12.50 -1.66 9.99
C ILE A 234 12.70 -1.00 11.34
N HIS A 235 13.94 -0.77 11.75
CA HIS A 235 14.24 -0.15 13.05
C HIS A 235 13.66 1.26 13.18
N ASP A 236 13.78 2.07 12.13
CA ASP A 236 13.24 3.43 12.14
C ASP A 236 11.70 3.40 12.11
N LEU A 237 11.08 2.45 11.42
CA LEU A 237 9.62 2.25 11.46
C LEU A 237 9.14 1.83 12.86
N GLU A 238 9.84 0.91 13.51
CA GLU A 238 9.56 0.49 14.89
C GLU A 238 9.53 1.70 15.82
N LYS A 239 10.57 2.53 15.75
CA LYS A 239 10.68 3.76 16.54
C LYS A 239 9.59 4.77 16.18
N ASP A 240 9.41 5.07 14.90
CA ASP A 240 8.55 6.17 14.44
C ASP A 240 7.07 5.85 14.60
N LEU A 241 6.70 4.56 14.52
CA LEU A 241 5.32 4.08 14.70
C LEU A 241 5.05 3.59 16.14
N GLY A 242 6.08 3.57 17.00
CA GLY A 242 5.94 3.17 18.39
C GLY A 242 5.65 1.69 18.58
N VAL A 243 6.14 0.83 17.68
CA VAL A 243 6.00 -0.62 17.78
C VAL A 243 7.32 -1.28 18.22
N PRO A 244 7.30 -2.18 19.22
CA PRO A 244 8.52 -2.72 19.81
C PRO A 244 9.24 -3.72 18.91
N SER A 245 8.49 -4.39 18.04
CA SER A 245 9.02 -5.27 17.00
C SER A 245 8.03 -5.27 15.84
N LEU A 246 8.51 -5.00 14.63
CA LEU A 246 7.68 -4.97 13.44
C LEU A 246 7.98 -6.20 12.57
N PRO A 247 7.11 -7.23 12.58
CA PRO A 247 7.22 -8.33 11.64
C PRO A 247 7.18 -7.80 10.20
N SER A 248 8.00 -8.36 9.33
CA SER A 248 7.97 -8.02 7.92
C SER A 248 8.05 -9.22 7.01
N VAL A 249 7.39 -9.10 5.85
CA VAL A 249 7.50 -10.04 4.74
C VAL A 249 7.96 -9.28 3.51
N VAL A 250 8.87 -9.87 2.74
CA VAL A 250 9.44 -9.28 1.53
C VAL A 250 8.98 -10.07 0.31
N GLY A 251 8.32 -9.40 -0.63
CA GLY A 251 7.95 -9.97 -1.92
C GLY A 251 9.17 -10.15 -2.82
N GLU A 252 9.31 -11.32 -3.43
CA GLU A 252 10.38 -11.61 -4.39
C GLU A 252 10.13 -10.88 -5.72
N LEU A 253 11.20 -10.39 -6.34
CA LEU A 253 11.15 -9.76 -7.67
C LEU A 253 10.76 -10.79 -8.74
N GLY A 254 9.85 -10.41 -9.63
CA GLY A 254 9.45 -11.20 -10.79
C GLY A 254 10.04 -10.70 -12.10
#